data_AF-A0A6A2YHC0-F1
#
_entry.id   AF-A0A6A2YHC0-F1
#
_cell.length_a   1.000
_cell.length_b   1.000
_cell.length_c   1.000
_cell.angle_alpha   90.00
_cell.angle_beta   90.00
_cell.angle_gamma   90.00
#
_symmetry.space_group_name_H-M   'P 1'
#
loop_
_entity.id
_entity.type
_entity.pdbx_description
1 polymer ?
#
loop_
_entity_poly.entity_id
_entity_poly.type
_entity_poly.pdbx_seq_one_letter_code
_entity_poly.pdbx_strand_id
1 'polypeptide(L)'
;MKRDALGKFPDNLEYQSGFGNDFSSEAIAGALPRRQNNPLICHLGLYAEQISGTSFTSTRKLNQRSWLYRIKPSVTHRPFWPREPSHKKLVSEFDLFQLGCKPDSAPVEACG
;
A
#
# COMPACT_ATOMS: atom_id res chain seq x y z
N MET A 1 -5.12 -30.29 -10.88
CA MET A 1 -4.46 -29.70 -9.69
C MET A 1 -5.54 -28.94 -8.93
N LYS A 2 -5.91 -29.42 -7.73
CA LYS A 2 -7.12 -29.02 -7.00
C LYS A 2 -7.03 -27.56 -6.53
N ARG A 3 -8.10 -26.78 -6.69
CA ARG A 3 -8.23 -25.36 -6.27
C ARG A 3 -8.95 -25.25 -4.92
N ASP A 4 -8.65 -26.15 -3.99
CA ASP A 4 -9.52 -26.35 -2.82
C ASP A 4 -8.82 -25.98 -1.49
N ALA A 5 -7.72 -25.21 -1.55
CA ALA A 5 -6.92 -24.83 -0.37
C ALA A 5 -6.44 -23.37 -0.37
N LEU A 6 -7.12 -22.45 -1.07
CA LEU A 6 -6.94 -21.02 -0.82
C LEU A 6 -7.74 -20.68 0.44
N GLY A 7 -7.04 -20.78 1.57
CA GLY A 7 -7.56 -20.69 2.92
C GLY A 7 -8.53 -19.55 3.12
N LYS A 8 -9.65 -19.88 3.77
CA LYS A 8 -10.58 -18.93 4.35
C LYS A 8 -9.78 -17.93 5.20
N PHE A 9 -9.89 -16.63 4.92
CA PHE A 9 -9.31 -15.62 5.80
C PHE A 9 -9.91 -15.78 7.20
N PRO A 10 -9.14 -15.58 8.28
CA PRO A 10 -9.69 -15.66 9.62
C PRO A 10 -10.81 -14.64 9.78
N ASP A 11 -11.94 -15.06 10.33
CA ASP A 11 -13.12 -14.20 10.52
C ASP A 11 -12.85 -13.07 11.53
N ASN A 12 -11.75 -13.15 12.30
CA ASN A 12 -11.30 -12.13 13.25
C ASN A 12 -9.81 -11.83 13.05
N LEU A 13 -9.49 -10.65 12.53
CA LEU A 13 -8.14 -10.18 12.32
C LEU A 13 -7.65 -9.40 13.54
N GLU A 14 -6.38 -9.60 13.91
CA GLU A 14 -5.73 -8.80 14.96
C GLU A 14 -5.24 -7.47 14.38
N TYR A 15 -5.47 -6.38 15.12
CA TYR A 15 -5.11 -5.02 14.70
C TYR A 15 -4.27 -4.33 15.77
N GLN A 16 -3.39 -3.42 15.32
CA GLN A 16 -2.72 -2.47 16.19
C GLN A 16 -3.53 -1.17 16.21
N SER A 17 -3.76 -0.60 17.40
CA SER A 17 -4.57 0.60 17.59
C SER A 17 -3.71 1.79 18.08
N GLY A 18 -4.21 3.01 17.85
CA GLY A 18 -3.53 4.26 18.21
C GLY A 18 -3.09 5.08 17.01
N PHE A 19 -3.77 6.20 16.76
CA PHE A 19 -3.49 7.07 15.63
C PHE A 19 -2.14 7.80 15.80
N GLY A 20 -1.30 7.77 14.76
CA GLY A 20 0.00 8.46 14.74
C GLY A 20 1.12 7.78 15.54
N ASN A 21 0.93 6.52 15.93
CA ASN A 21 1.94 5.74 16.64
C ASN A 21 3.08 5.26 15.72
N ASP A 22 4.24 5.02 16.33
CA ASP A 22 5.35 4.27 15.75
C ASP A 22 5.14 2.77 15.98
N PHE A 23 4.61 2.07 14.98
CA PHE A 23 4.29 0.65 15.08
C PHE A 23 5.46 -0.26 14.68
N SER A 24 5.45 -1.48 15.21
CA SER A 24 6.32 -2.57 14.79
C SER A 24 5.49 -3.85 14.65
N SER A 25 5.69 -4.56 13.54
CA SER A 25 4.96 -5.79 13.23
C SER A 25 5.88 -6.75 12.49
N GLU A 26 5.82 -8.02 12.86
CA GLU A 26 6.57 -9.10 12.22
C GLU A 26 5.64 -10.28 11.92
N ALA A 27 5.61 -10.72 10.66
CA ALA A 27 4.87 -11.91 10.27
C ALA A 27 5.60 -13.21 10.65
N ILE A 28 6.93 -13.14 10.70
CA ILE A 28 7.83 -14.22 11.16
C ILE A 28 8.69 -13.60 12.26
N ALA A 29 8.73 -14.26 13.42
CA ALA A 29 9.48 -13.78 14.56
C ALA A 29 10.97 -13.55 14.21
N GLY A 30 11.49 -12.38 14.54
CA GLY A 30 12.87 -11.99 14.24
C GLY A 30 13.10 -11.45 12.82
N ALA A 31 12.04 -11.19 12.05
CA ALA A 31 12.16 -10.55 10.74
C ALA A 31 12.68 -9.10 10.85
N LEU A 32 12.31 -8.39 11.92
CA LEU A 32 12.76 -7.01 12.14
C LEU A 32 14.19 -6.97 12.69
N PRO A 33 15.12 -6.21 12.07
CA PRO A 33 16.44 -6.02 12.61
C PRO A 33 16.43 -5.23 13.92
N ARG A 34 17.29 -5.66 14.85
CA ARG A 34 17.43 -5.02 16.15
C ARG A 34 18.33 -3.79 16.04
N ARG A 35 17.90 -2.67 16.62
CA ARG A 35 18.68 -1.44 16.86
C ARG A 35 19.13 -0.65 15.63
N GLN A 36 18.80 -1.09 14.41
CA GLN A 36 19.13 -0.38 13.17
C GLN A 36 18.08 -0.66 12.09
N ASN A 37 17.95 0.25 11.13
CA ASN A 37 17.04 0.08 10.00
C ASN A 37 17.72 -0.55 8.78
N ASN A 38 19.03 -0.36 8.63
CA ASN A 38 19.81 -0.78 7.45
C ASN A 38 20.98 -1.68 7.86
N PRO A 39 20.73 -2.93 8.30
CA PRO A 39 21.81 -3.90 8.49
C PRO A 39 22.46 -4.23 7.14
N LEU A 40 23.74 -4.61 7.16
CA LEU A 40 24.43 -5.08 5.94
C LEU A 40 23.71 -6.28 5.30
N ILE A 41 23.19 -7.18 6.13
CA ILE A 41 22.36 -8.33 5.73
C ILE A 41 21.11 -8.30 6.61
N CYS A 42 19.93 -8.16 6.01
CA CYS A 42 18.68 -8.24 6.76
C CYS A 42 18.37 -9.68 7.16
N HIS A 43 17.66 -9.85 8.27
CA HIS A 43 17.16 -11.16 8.69
C HIS A 43 16.31 -11.79 7.58
N LEU A 44 16.37 -13.12 7.48
CA LEU A 44 15.67 -13.91 6.47
C LEU A 44 16.05 -13.58 5.00
N GLY A 45 17.17 -12.88 4.77
CA GLY A 45 17.60 -12.47 3.43
C GLY A 45 16.68 -11.42 2.79
N LEU A 46 15.94 -10.67 3.62
CA LEU A 46 15.02 -9.63 3.15
C LEU A 46 15.76 -8.40 2.61
N TYR A 47 15.04 -7.54 1.90
CA TYR A 47 15.49 -6.21 1.53
C TYR A 47 14.86 -5.17 2.45
N ALA A 48 15.68 -4.29 3.02
CA ALA A 48 15.22 -3.10 3.72
C ALA A 48 14.81 -2.03 2.69
N GLU A 49 13.58 -1.54 2.80
CA GLU A 49 13.02 -0.50 1.94
C GLU A 49 12.30 0.53 2.80
N GLN A 50 12.58 1.82 2.58
CA GLN A 50 11.88 2.90 3.26
C GLN A 50 10.80 3.49 2.35
N ILE A 51 9.59 3.64 2.89
CA ILE A 51 8.55 4.50 2.30
C ILE A 51 8.49 5.81 3.09
N SER A 52 8.66 6.93 2.40
CA SER A 52 8.59 8.27 2.99
C SER A 52 7.29 8.93 2.55
N GLY A 53 6.38 9.19 3.50
CA GLY A 53 5.10 9.85 3.24
C GLY A 53 5.19 11.37 3.29
N THR A 54 6.25 11.92 3.90
CA THR A 54 6.50 13.36 4.01
C THR A 54 7.95 13.71 3.66
N SER A 55 8.26 15.00 3.56
CA SER A 55 9.63 15.49 3.40
C SER A 55 10.52 15.01 4.56
N PHE A 56 11.81 14.78 4.27
CA PHE A 56 12.81 14.42 5.28
C PHE A 56 13.00 15.52 6.34
N THR A 57 12.75 16.79 5.97
CA THR A 57 12.89 17.95 6.86
C THR A 57 11.62 18.29 7.62
N SER A 58 10.53 17.53 7.43
CA SER A 58 9.30 17.70 8.20
C SER A 58 9.58 17.56 9.70
N THR A 59 8.93 18.40 10.50
CA THR A 59 9.02 18.36 11.97
C THR A 59 8.63 16.97 12.48
N ARG A 60 9.22 16.51 13.59
CA ARG A 60 9.04 15.14 14.09
C ARG A 60 7.56 14.72 14.21
N LYS A 61 6.69 15.63 14.65
CA LYS A 61 5.25 15.38 14.80
C LYS A 61 4.53 15.11 13.47
N LEU A 62 5.06 15.65 12.38
CA LEU A 62 4.48 15.53 11.03
C LEU A 62 5.26 14.56 10.15
N ASN A 63 6.44 14.11 10.57
CA ASN A 63 7.29 13.24 9.76
C ASN A 63 6.70 11.82 9.70
N GLN A 64 6.28 11.39 8.51
CA GLN A 64 5.69 10.08 8.28
C GLN A 64 6.62 9.22 7.43
N ARG A 65 7.03 8.08 7.99
CA ARG A 65 7.86 7.09 7.29
C ARG A 65 7.58 5.69 7.82
N SER A 66 7.81 4.68 6.99
CA SER A 66 7.82 3.28 7.42
C SER A 66 8.98 2.52 6.77
N TRP A 67 9.52 1.55 7.51
CA TRP A 67 10.53 0.62 7.02
C TRP A 67 9.89 -0.73 6.75
N LEU A 68 10.13 -1.28 5.57
CA LEU A 68 9.59 -2.53 5.08
C LEU A 68 10.75 -3.49 4.86
N TYR A 69 10.64 -4.71 5.41
CA TYR A 69 11.59 -5.79 5.19
C TYR A 69 10.91 -6.85 4.33
N ARG A 70 11.18 -6.84 3.03
CA ARG A 70 10.42 -7.59 2.01
C ARG A 70 11.29 -8.50 1.15
N ILE A 71 10.70 -9.56 0.60
CA ILE A 71 11.40 -10.59 -0.20
C ILE A 71 11.96 -10.01 -1.50
N LYS A 72 11.22 -9.12 -2.15
CA LYS A 72 11.58 -8.51 -3.43
C LYS A 72 11.33 -7.01 -3.35
N PRO A 73 12.32 -6.15 -3.67
CA PRO A 73 12.16 -4.71 -3.57
C PRO A 73 11.14 -4.20 -4.58
N SER A 74 10.51 -3.06 -4.28
CA SER A 74 9.46 -2.47 -5.14
C SER A 74 9.94 -2.16 -6.55
N VAL A 75 11.21 -1.79 -6.72
CA VAL A 75 11.82 -1.42 -8.02
C VAL A 75 11.76 -2.52 -9.07
N THR A 76 11.58 -3.78 -8.67
CA THR A 76 11.56 -4.91 -9.62
C THR A 76 10.20 -5.07 -10.30
N HIS A 77 9.76 -4.03 -11.01
CA HIS A 77 8.57 -3.98 -11.86
C HIS A 77 8.95 -3.66 -13.32
N ARG A 78 8.04 -3.90 -14.27
CA ARG A 78 8.23 -3.48 -15.68
C ARG A 78 8.09 -1.95 -15.80
N PRO A 79 8.70 -1.32 -16.82
CA PRO A 79 8.47 0.10 -17.09
C PRO A 79 6.98 0.45 -17.11
N PHE A 80 6.62 1.63 -16.60
CA PHE A 80 5.25 2.10 -16.66
C PHE A 80 4.82 2.35 -18.11
N TRP A 81 3.59 2.00 -18.42
CA TRP A 81 2.92 2.34 -19.67
C TRP A 81 1.72 3.26 -19.41
N PRO A 82 1.37 4.16 -20.34
CA PRO A 82 0.11 4.87 -20.27
C PRO A 82 -1.05 3.88 -20.29
N ARG A 83 -2.05 4.11 -19.43
CA ARG A 83 -3.29 3.34 -19.39
C ARG A 83 -4.45 4.28 -19.67
N GLU A 84 -5.36 3.87 -20.56
CA GLU A 84 -6.65 4.52 -20.67
C GLU A 84 -7.51 4.19 -19.44
N PRO A 85 -7.94 5.19 -18.66
CA PRO A 85 -8.74 4.97 -17.48
C PRO A 85 -10.15 4.53 -17.88
N SER A 86 -10.65 3.46 -17.24
CA SER A 86 -12.02 2.98 -17.47
C SER A 86 -13.07 4.01 -17.03
N HIS A 87 -12.73 4.88 -16.08
CA HIS A 87 -13.61 5.92 -15.57
C HIS A 87 -13.31 7.27 -16.22
N LYS A 88 -14.27 7.83 -16.95
CA LYS A 88 -14.12 9.05 -17.77
C LYS A 88 -13.75 10.32 -17.00
N LYS A 89 -13.91 10.33 -15.66
CA LYS A 89 -13.52 11.45 -14.78
C LYS A 89 -12.04 11.45 -14.37
N LEU A 90 -11.32 10.33 -14.56
CA LEU A 90 -9.88 10.28 -14.35
C LEU A 90 -9.20 10.79 -15.61
N VAL A 91 -8.95 12.09 -15.70
CA VAL A 91 -8.35 12.74 -16.86
C VAL A 91 -6.93 13.22 -16.54
N SER A 92 -6.04 13.17 -17.52
CA SER A 92 -4.72 13.80 -17.44
C SER A 92 -4.78 15.31 -17.69
N GLU A 93 -5.84 15.78 -18.37
CA GLU A 93 -6.05 17.16 -18.77
C GLU A 93 -7.18 17.78 -17.93
N PHE A 94 -6.83 18.81 -17.15
CA PHE A 94 -7.75 19.46 -16.21
C PHE A 94 -8.64 20.53 -16.87
N ASP A 95 -8.44 20.85 -18.14
CA ASP A 95 -9.26 21.86 -18.85
C ASP A 95 -10.57 21.29 -19.42
N LEU A 96 -10.71 19.95 -19.43
CA LEU A 96 -11.87 19.25 -19.99
C LEU A 96 -13.06 19.11 -19.03
N PHE A 97 -13.02 19.74 -17.85
CA PHE A 97 -14.13 19.71 -16.90
C PHE A 97 -15.29 20.60 -17.39
N GLN A 98 -16.21 20.00 -18.15
CA GLN A 98 -17.57 20.51 -18.23
C GLN A 98 -18.19 20.51 -16.83
N LEU A 99 -18.40 21.71 -16.29
CA LEU A 99 -19.08 21.96 -15.02
C LEU A 99 -20.50 21.39 -15.05
N GLY A 100 -20.67 20.21 -14.47
CA GLY A 100 -21.97 19.57 -14.32
C GLY A 100 -21.86 18.32 -13.46
N CYS A 101 -21.93 18.49 -12.14
CA CYS A 101 -22.10 17.36 -11.24
C CYS A 101 -23.54 16.83 -11.41
N LYS A 102 -23.74 15.90 -12.34
CA LYS A 102 -24.95 15.07 -12.35
C LYS A 102 -24.73 13.94 -11.34
N PRO A 103 -25.69 13.64 -10.46
CA PRO A 103 -25.57 12.51 -9.55
C PRO A 103 -25.31 11.24 -10.37
N ASP A 104 -24.32 10.47 -9.95
CA ASP A 104 -24.00 9.19 -10.57
C ASP A 104 -25.24 8.28 -10.43
N SER A 105 -25.94 8.05 -11.55
CA SER A 105 -27.00 7.06 -11.57
C SER A 105 -26.33 5.69 -11.50
N ALA A 106 -26.44 5.03 -10.35
CA ALA A 106 -26.06 3.64 -10.23
C ALA A 106 -26.83 2.82 -11.29
N PRO A 107 -26.19 1.84 -11.95
CA PRO A 107 -26.92 0.91 -12.79
C PRO A 107 -27.88 0.14 -11.89
N VAL A 108 -29.18 0.40 -12.06
CA VAL A 108 -30.24 -0.46 -11.53
C VAL A 108 -30.19 -1.73 -12.37
N GLU A 109 -29.41 -2.73 -11.94
CA GLU A 109 -29.52 -4.06 -12.51
C GLU A 109 -30.90 -4.63 -12.16
N ALA A 110 -31.57 -5.10 -13.22
CA ALA A 110 -32.83 -5.79 -13.17
C ALA A 110 -32.71 -7.05 -12.30
N CYS A 111 -33.35 -7.03 -11.13
CA CYS A 111 -33.87 -8.26 -10.53
C CYS A 111 -35.14 -8.63 -11.31
N GLY A 112 -35.02 -9.66 -12.15
CA GLY A 112 -36.09 -10.36 -12.84
C GLY A 112 -35.58 -11.73 -13.27
#